data_AF-A0A259CQ76-F1
#
_entry.id   AF-A0A259CQ76-F1
#
_cell.length_a   1.000
_cell.length_b   1.000
_cell.length_c   1.000
_cell.angle_alpha   90.00
_cell.angle_beta   90.00
_cell.angle_gamma   90.00
#
_symmetry.space_group_name_H-M   'P 1'
#
loop_
_entity.id
_entity.type
_entity.pdbx_description
1 polymer ?
#
loop_
_entity_poly.entity_id
_entity_poly.type
_entity_poly.pdbx_seq_one_letter_code
_entity_poly.pdbx_strand_id
1 'polypeptide(L)' 'MTQLQEEFLNELKSNPKLTIAQYAELYKKHSQLAIKYQQDNGASESQSKAMGNYYTVTVLSDFIDSENILARIIALHESL' A
#
# COMPACT_ATOMS: atom_id res chain seq x y z
N MET A 1 -5.59 11.12 5.21
CA MET A 1 -4.38 10.26 5.27
C MET A 1 -4.34 9.39 6.52
N THR A 2 -4.41 9.96 7.73
CA THR A 2 -4.31 9.21 9.00
C THR A 2 -5.29 8.03 9.10
N GLN A 3 -6.54 8.22 8.69
CA GLN A 3 -7.55 7.15 8.71
C GLN A 3 -7.23 6.00 7.75
N LEU A 4 -6.77 6.30 6.52
CA LEU A 4 -6.38 5.26 5.56
C LEU A 4 -5.23 4.41 6.11
N GLN A 5 -4.25 5.08 6.74
CA GLN A 5 -3.11 4.41 7.37
C GLN A 5 -3.55 3.48 8.49
N GLU A 6 -4.47 3.93 9.34
CA GLU A 6 -5.00 3.14 10.45
C GLU A 6 -5.79 1.92 9.94
N GLU A 7 -6.64 2.11 8.92
CA GLU A 7 -7.38 1.00 8.27
C GLU A 7 -6.41 -0.03 7.67
N PHE A 8 -5.36 0.43 6.98
CA PHE A 8 -4.36 -0.47 6.41
C PHE A 8 -3.60 -1.24 7.51
N LEU A 9 -3.13 -0.55 8.54
CA LEU A 9 -2.44 -1.18 9.67
C LEU A 9 -3.35 -2.20 10.40
N ASN A 10 -4.63 -1.91 10.54
CA ASN A 10 -5.58 -2.83 11.17
C ASN A 10 -5.79 -4.08 10.33
N GLU A 11 -5.90 -3.95 8.99
CA GLU A 11 -5.99 -5.11 8.08
C GLU A 11 -4.72 -5.98 8.13
N LEU A 12 -3.54 -5.35 8.20
CA LEU A 12 -2.26 -6.04 8.34
C LEU A 12 -2.15 -6.79 9.66
N LYS A 13 -2.47 -6.13 10.78
CA LYS A 13 -2.44 -6.73 12.13
C LYS A 13 -3.46 -7.85 12.30
N SER A 14 -4.61 -7.75 11.65
CA SER A 14 -5.66 -8.78 11.70
C SER A 14 -5.30 -10.05 10.91
N ASN A 15 -4.26 -9.99 10.06
CA ASN A 15 -3.83 -11.10 9.21
C ASN A 15 -2.32 -11.36 9.34
N PRO A 16 -1.84 -11.95 10.46
CA PRO A 16 -0.41 -12.06 10.75
C PRO A 16 0.39 -13.03 9.87
N LYS A 17 -0.25 -13.73 8.92
CA LYS A 17 0.39 -14.70 8.01
C LYS A 17 -0.01 -14.49 6.56
N LEU A 18 0.03 -13.25 6.09
CA LEU A 18 -0.21 -12.93 4.69
C LEU A 18 0.89 -13.54 3.81
N THR A 19 0.50 -14.12 2.69
CA THR A 19 1.41 -14.51 1.61
C THR A 19 1.83 -13.28 0.81
N ILE A 20 2.90 -13.40 0.01
CA ILE A 20 3.36 -12.33 -0.89
C ILE A 20 2.23 -11.86 -1.83
N ALA A 21 1.41 -12.79 -2.33
CA ALA A 21 0.26 -12.46 -3.18
C ALA A 21 -0.79 -11.64 -2.44
N GLN A 22 -1.13 -12.02 -1.20
CA GLN A 22 -2.10 -11.27 -0.40
C GLN A 22 -1.57 -9.89 0.02
N TYR A 23 -0.27 -9.76 0.29
CA TYR A 23 0.36 -8.46 0.48
C TYR A 23 0.29 -7.59 -0.79
N ALA A 24 0.48 -8.17 -1.98
CA ALA A 24 0.37 -7.44 -3.25
C ALA A 24 -1.09 -7.01 -3.54
N GLU A 25 -2.08 -7.83 -3.17
CA GLU A 25 -3.49 -7.45 -3.24
C GLU A 25 -3.83 -6.30 -2.29
N LEU A 26 -3.35 -6.38 -1.04
CA LEU A 26 -3.48 -5.27 -0.08
C LEU A 26 -2.77 -4.01 -0.58
N TYR A 27 -1.58 -4.15 -1.15
CA TYR A 27 -0.87 -3.03 -1.77
C TYR A 27 -1.76 -2.36 -2.81
N LYS A 28 -2.28 -3.13 -3.77
CA LYS A 28 -3.13 -2.62 -4.86
C LYS A 28 -4.39 -1.93 -4.33
N LYS A 29 -5.07 -2.53 -3.35
CA LYS A 29 -6.26 -1.95 -2.73
C LYS A 29 -5.95 -0.62 -2.05
N HIS A 30 -4.93 -0.58 -1.19
CA HIS A 30 -4.62 0.59 -0.38
C HIS A 30 -3.95 1.71 -1.18
N SER A 31 -3.17 1.38 -2.23
CA SER A 31 -2.64 2.38 -3.15
C SER A 31 -3.76 3.05 -3.95
N GLN A 32 -4.76 2.28 -4.42
CA GLN A 32 -5.94 2.83 -5.10
C GLN A 32 -6.79 3.72 -4.20
N LEU A 33 -7.01 3.34 -2.94
CA LEU A 33 -7.72 4.18 -1.96
C LEU A 33 -6.98 5.49 -1.71
N ALA A 34 -5.66 5.44 -1.55
CA ALA A 34 -4.84 6.63 -1.37
C ALA A 34 -4.82 7.52 -2.63
N ILE A 35 -4.72 6.93 -3.83
CA ILE A 35 -4.81 7.65 -5.11
C ILE A 35 -6.14 8.39 -5.18
N LYS A 36 -7.25 7.68 -4.95
CA LYS A 36 -8.60 8.27 -4.99
C LYS A 36 -8.74 9.40 -3.98
N TYR A 37 -8.26 9.21 -2.75
CA TYR A 37 -8.27 10.25 -1.75
C TYR A 37 -7.51 11.51 -2.21
N GLN A 38 -6.33 11.36 -2.80
CA GLN A 38 -5.55 12.50 -3.29
C GLN A 38 -6.25 13.22 -4.46
N GLN A 39 -6.84 12.47 -5.38
CA GLN A 39 -7.62 13.02 -6.50
C GLN A 39 -8.86 13.77 -6.01
N ASP A 40 -9.59 13.21 -5.05
CA ASP A 40 -10.76 13.85 -4.43
C ASP A 40 -10.38 15.14 -3.67
N ASN A 41 -9.09 15.31 -3.31
CA ASN A 41 -8.53 16.51 -2.71
C ASN A 41 -7.82 17.45 -3.72
N GLY A 42 -8.01 17.22 -5.03
CA GLY A 42 -7.55 18.11 -6.10
C GLY A 42 -6.12 17.88 -6.57
N ALA A 43 -5.45 16.80 -6.16
CA ALA A 43 -4.14 16.44 -6.69
C ALA A 43 -4.24 15.95 -8.14
N SER A 44 -3.21 16.21 -8.95
CA SER A 44 -3.12 15.67 -10.31
C SER A 44 -3.04 14.14 -10.30
N GLU A 45 -3.31 13.50 -11.44
CA GLU A 45 -3.21 12.05 -11.57
C GLU A 45 -1.81 11.54 -11.23
N SER A 46 -0.77 12.22 -11.73
CA SER A 46 0.62 11.86 -11.47
C SER A 46 0.98 11.99 -9.98
N GLN A 47 0.60 13.09 -9.34
CA GLN A 47 0.83 13.29 -7.90
C GLN A 47 0.07 12.26 -7.07
N SER A 48 -1.17 11.98 -7.43
CA SER A 48 -2.01 11.00 -6.73
C SER A 48 -1.42 9.60 -6.80
N LYS A 49 -0.96 9.17 -7.99
CA LYS A 49 -0.25 7.89 -8.19
C LYS A 49 1.03 7.80 -7.37
N ALA A 50 1.88 8.83 -7.44
CA ALA A 50 3.12 8.86 -6.68
C ALA A 50 2.86 8.79 -5.17
N MET A 51 1.87 9.54 -4.68
CA MET A 51 1.53 9.58 -3.27
C MET A 51 0.88 8.29 -2.78
N GLY A 52 0.03 7.65 -3.61
CA GLY A 52 -0.55 6.35 -3.30
C GLY A 52 0.53 5.28 -3.13
N ASN A 53 1.45 5.17 -4.07
CA ASN A 53 2.55 4.21 -3.98
C ASN A 53 3.48 4.49 -2.79
N TYR A 54 3.88 5.76 -2.60
CA TYR A 54 4.73 6.16 -1.48
C TYR A 54 4.11 5.81 -0.13
N TYR A 55 2.83 6.14 0.05
CA TYR A 55 2.06 5.79 1.24
C TYR A 55 2.04 4.28 1.50
N THR A 56 1.70 3.50 0.48
CA THR A 56 1.55 2.05 0.64
C THR A 56 2.88 1.37 0.95
N VAL A 57 3.97 1.79 0.29
CA VAL A 57 5.32 1.30 0.60
C VAL A 57 5.72 1.63 2.02
N THR A 58 5.46 2.87 2.48
CA THR A 58 5.80 3.31 3.85
C THR A 58 5.11 2.44 4.91
N VAL A 59 3.80 2.18 4.75
CA VAL A 59 3.08 1.35 5.72
C VAL A 59 3.57 -0.10 5.72
N LEU A 60 3.89 -0.66 4.55
CA LEU A 60 4.40 -2.01 4.45
C LEU A 60 5.85 -2.14 4.97
N SER A 61 6.70 -1.15 4.74
CA SER A 61 8.08 -1.15 5.28
C SER A 61 8.09 -1.07 6.80
N ASP A 62 7.14 -0.36 7.39
CA ASP A 62 6.99 -0.28 8.85
C ASP A 62 6.44 -1.59 9.46
N PHE A 63 5.77 -2.42 8.67
CA PHE A 63 5.16 -3.68 9.12
C PHE A 63 5.99 -4.93 8.80
N ILE A 64 6.76 -4.90 7.70
CA ILE A 64 7.53 -6.05 7.19
C ILE A 64 9.01 -5.77 7.42
N ASP A 65 9.59 -6.43 8.43
CA ASP A 65 11.02 -6.31 8.78
C ASP A 65 12.00 -6.85 7.72
N SER A 66 11.49 -7.41 6.61
CA SER A 66 12.31 -8.01 5.55
C SER A 66 12.21 -7.25 4.23
N GLU A 67 13.29 -6.54 3.87
CA GLU A 67 13.41 -5.84 2.59
C GLU A 67 13.23 -6.77 1.38
N ASN A 68 13.68 -8.03 1.47
CA ASN A 68 13.50 -9.02 0.40
C ASN A 68 12.01 -9.32 0.17
N ILE A 69 11.25 -9.53 1.26
CA ILE A 69 9.81 -9.77 1.15
C ILE A 69 9.11 -8.53 0.57
N LEU A 70 9.46 -7.33 1.05
CA LEU A 70 8.93 -6.07 0.52
C LEU A 70 9.20 -5.91 -0.98
N ALA A 71 10.43 -6.15 -1.43
CA ALA A 71 10.80 -6.08 -2.84
C ALA A 71 10.00 -7.07 -3.70
N ARG A 72 9.76 -8.29 -3.20
CA ARG A 72 8.95 -9.30 -3.91
C ARG A 72 7.47 -8.90 -3.99
N ILE A 73 6.93 -8.24 -2.97
CA ILE A 73 5.57 -7.71 -2.98
C ILE A 73 5.42 -6.62 -4.03
N ILE A 74 6.36 -5.66 -4.06
CA ILE A 74 6.37 -4.55 -5.03
C ILE A 74 6.49 -5.09 -6.46
N ALA A 75 7.46 -5.99 -6.70
CA ALA A 75 7.65 -6.59 -8.03
C ALA A 75 6.42 -7.37 -8.50
N LEU A 76 5.74 -8.10 -7.59
CA LEU A 76 4.51 -8.81 -7.93
C LEU A 76 3.37 -7.82 -8.23
N HIS A 77 3.24 -6.74 -7.46
CA HIS A 77 2.25 -5.69 -7.71
C HIS A 77 2.43 -5.03 -9.08
N GLU A 78 3.66 -4.70 -9.47
CA GLU A 78 3.96 -4.08 -10.77
C GLU A 78 3.71 -5.00 -11.97
N SER A 79 3.62 -6.32 -11.72
CA SER A 79 3.34 -7.33 -12.74
C SER A 79 1.85 -7.66 -12.92
N LEU A 80 0.95 -7.05 -12.12
CA LEU A 80 -0.51 -7.32 -12.07
C LEU A 80 -1.37 -6.24 -12.74
#